data_AF-A0A921EIQ4-F1
#
_entry.id   AF-A0A921EIQ4-F1
#
_cell.length_a   1.000
_cell.length_b   1.000
_cell.length_c   1.000
_cell.angle_alpha   90.00
_cell.angle_beta   90.00
_cell.angle_gamma   90.00
#
_symmetry.space_group_name_H-M   'P 1'
#
loop_
_entity.id
_entity.type
_entity.pdbx_description
1 polymer ?
#
loop_
_entity_poly.entity_id
_entity_poly.type
_entity_poly.pdbx_seq_one_letter_code
_entity_poly.pdbx_strand_id
1 'polypeptide(L)'
;MNQNKTLQEFAGNIIDRSYYGKVERNVHQISAENLINLLRYNQIDATEFIETLDQNYQSQIQIQRKIMEEAYYHVDKDKLKKLN
;
A
#
# COMPACT_ATOMS: atom_id res chain seq x y z
N MET A 1 -10.22 -3.26 -5.52
CA MET A 1 -10.64 -2.67 -6.82
C MET A 1 -10.14 -3.56 -7.94
N ASN A 2 -11.00 -4.36 -8.57
CA ASN A 2 -10.59 -5.16 -9.72
C ASN A 2 -11.62 -4.92 -10.84
N GLN A 3 -11.22 -4.18 -11.88
CA GLN A 3 -12.12 -3.75 -12.95
C GLN A 3 -12.16 -4.73 -14.14
N ASN A 4 -11.47 -5.87 -14.06
CA ASN A 4 -11.34 -6.84 -15.17
C ASN A 4 -10.89 -6.18 -16.49
N LYS A 5 -9.98 -5.21 -16.41
CA LYS A 5 -9.37 -4.54 -17.56
C LYS A 5 -7.99 -5.13 -17.84
N THR A 6 -7.65 -5.26 -19.11
CA THR A 6 -6.27 -5.50 -19.54
C THR A 6 -5.38 -4.27 -19.24
N LEU A 7 -4.06 -4.46 -19.24
CA LEU A 7 -3.11 -3.34 -19.09
C LEU A 7 -3.32 -2.24 -20.15
N GLN A 8 -3.70 -2.62 -21.37
CA GLN A 8 -3.98 -1.66 -22.44
C GLN A 8 -5.23 -0.84 -22.13
N GLU A 9 -6.31 -1.52 -21.73
CA GLU A 9 -7.58 -0.87 -21.40
C GLU A 9 -7.48 0.03 -20.18
N PHE A 10 -6.66 -0.34 -19.20
CA PHE A 10 -6.44 0.48 -18.00
C PHE A 10 -5.54 1.68 -18.28
N ALA A 11 -4.47 1.49 -19.05
CA ALA A 11 -3.54 2.57 -19.42
C ALA A 11 -4.19 3.62 -20.33
N GLY A 12 -5.10 3.19 -21.20
CA GLY A 12 -5.80 4.05 -22.14
C GLY A 12 -4.84 4.85 -23.02
N ASN A 13 -5.13 6.14 -23.16
CA ASN A 13 -4.26 7.12 -23.82
C ASN A 13 -3.42 7.95 -22.82
N ILE A 14 -3.45 7.60 -21.53
CA ILE A 14 -2.77 8.40 -20.48
C ILE A 14 -1.28 8.12 -20.47
N ILE A 15 -0.91 6.84 -20.55
CA ILE A 15 0.47 6.38 -20.62
C ILE A 15 0.58 5.15 -21.53
N ASP A 16 1.79 4.88 -22.03
CA ASP A 16 2.04 3.71 -22.85
C ASP A 16 1.82 2.41 -22.05
N ARG A 17 1.17 1.42 -22.66
CA ARG A 17 0.89 0.11 -22.03
C ARG A 17 2.16 -0.57 -21.52
N SER A 18 3.28 -0.42 -22.22
CA SER A 18 4.56 -0.98 -21.78
C SER A 18 5.09 -0.29 -20.52
N TYR A 19 4.89 1.03 -20.42
CA TYR A 19 5.25 1.83 -19.25
C TYR A 19 4.33 1.50 -18.07
N TYR A 20 3.01 1.43 -18.28
CA TYR A 20 2.06 1.01 -17.25
C TYR A 20 2.40 -0.37 -16.68
N GLY A 21 2.73 -1.34 -17.55
CA GLY A 21 3.18 -2.66 -17.09
C GLY A 21 4.50 -2.65 -16.31
N LYS A 22 5.38 -1.64 -16.49
CA LYS A 22 6.57 -1.46 -15.65
C LYS A 22 6.22 -0.85 -14.28
N VAL A 23 5.23 0.05 -14.24
CA VAL A 23 4.70 0.62 -12.99
C VAL A 23 4.06 -0.46 -12.12
N GLU A 24 3.16 -1.27 -12.68
CA GLU A 24 2.48 -2.37 -11.95
C GLU A 24 3.45 -3.43 -11.40
N ARG A 25 4.62 -3.59 -12.02
CA ARG A 25 5.69 -4.51 -11.55
C ARG A 25 6.69 -3.83 -10.60
N ASN A 26 6.43 -2.59 -10.18
CA ASN A 26 7.33 -1.79 -9.34
C ASN A 26 8.73 -1.57 -9.94
N VAL A 27 8.87 -1.59 -11.27
CA VAL A 27 10.15 -1.36 -11.97
C VAL A 27 10.34 0.11 -12.29
N HIS A 28 9.26 0.86 -12.52
CA HIS A 28 9.29 2.30 -12.75
C HIS A 28 8.32 3.02 -11.81
N GLN A 29 8.73 4.21 -11.36
CA GLN A 29 7.82 5.14 -10.70
C GLN A 29 6.90 5.79 -11.72
N ILE A 30 5.74 6.24 -11.26
CA ILE A 30 4.77 7.04 -12.00
C ILE A 30 4.68 8.44 -11.38
N SER A 31 4.50 9.47 -12.20
CA SER A 31 4.25 10.81 -11.69
C SER A 31 2.87 10.89 -11.02
N ALA A 32 2.71 11.80 -10.06
CA ALA A 32 1.43 12.02 -9.40
C ALA A 32 0.33 12.43 -10.40
N GLU A 33 0.68 13.26 -11.39
CA GLU A 33 -0.25 13.66 -12.45
C GLU A 33 -0.75 12.46 -13.27
N ASN A 34 0.16 11.59 -13.73
CA ASN A 34 -0.22 10.41 -14.52
C ASN A 34 -1.04 9.42 -13.68
N LEU A 35 -0.71 9.27 -12.40
CA LEU A 35 -1.51 8.45 -11.47
C LEU A 35 -2.93 8.99 -11.34
N ILE A 36 -3.10 10.29 -11.05
CA ILE A 36 -4.42 10.91 -10.91
C ILE A 36 -5.22 10.79 -12.22
N ASN A 37 -4.56 10.99 -13.37
CA ASN A 37 -5.21 10.87 -14.68
C ASN A 37 -5.65 9.42 -14.97
N LEU A 38 -4.85 8.41 -14.62
CA LEU A 38 -5.23 7.00 -14.73
C LEU A 38 -6.43 6.64 -13.84
N LEU A 39 -6.43 7.12 -12.60
CA LEU A 39 -7.53 6.88 -11.66
C LEU A 39 -8.84 7.46 -12.22
N ARG A 40 -8.81 8.73 -12.65
CA ARG A 40 -9.97 9.40 -13.27
C ARG A 40 -10.45 8.69 -14.53
N TYR A 41 -9.53 8.33 -15.43
CA TYR A 41 -9.86 7.59 -16.66
C TYR A 41 -10.55 6.25 -16.35
N ASN A 42 -10.13 5.58 -15.28
CA ASN A 42 -10.74 4.34 -14.83
C ASN A 42 -11.94 4.54 -13.88
N GLN A 43 -12.42 5.77 -13.69
CA GLN A 43 -13.53 6.08 -12.77
C GLN A 43 -13.26 5.60 -11.34
N ILE A 44 -12.00 5.69 -10.91
CA ILE A 44 -11.56 5.42 -9.54
C ILE A 44 -11.41 6.78 -8.85
N ASP A 45 -12.05 6.95 -7.70
CA ASP A 45 -11.89 8.15 -6.91
C ASP A 45 -10.45 8.23 -6.36
N ALA A 46 -9.77 9.34 -6.67
CA ALA A 46 -8.37 9.50 -6.30
C ALA A 46 -8.18 9.65 -4.79
N THR A 47 -9.16 10.24 -4.09
CA THR A 47 -9.13 10.43 -2.64
C THR A 47 -9.26 9.07 -1.96
N GLU A 48 -10.28 8.30 -2.32
CA GLU A 48 -10.50 6.95 -1.81
C GLU A 48 -9.28 6.05 -2.07
N PHE A 49 -8.72 6.11 -3.29
CA PHE A 49 -7.51 5.35 -3.61
C PHE A 49 -6.33 5.72 -2.69
N ILE A 50 -6.06 7.01 -2.48
CA ILE A 50 -4.95 7.46 -1.63
C ILE A 50 -5.19 7.06 -0.16
N GLU A 51 -6.43 7.12 0.34
CA GLU A 51 -6.76 6.67 1.69
C GLU A 51 -6.43 5.17 1.89
N THR A 52 -6.61 4.32 0.86
CA THR A 52 -6.19 2.91 0.93
C THR A 52 -4.67 2.73 1.04
N LEU A 53 -3.87 3.67 0.52
CA LEU A 53 -2.42 3.64 0.68
C LEU A 53 -2.04 3.85 2.15
N ASP A 54 -2.73 4.77 2.83
CA ASP A 54 -2.44 5.12 4.22
C ASP A 54 -2.86 4.00 5.19
N GLN A 55 -3.94 3.27 4.90
CA GLN A 55 -4.35 2.08 5.68
C GLN A 55 -3.27 0.97 5.66
N ASN A 56 -2.58 0.79 4.53
CA ASN A 56 -1.48 -0.17 4.43
C ASN A 56 -0.24 0.28 5.21
N TYR A 57 -0.05 1.59 5.41
CA TYR A 57 1.06 2.12 6.20
C TYR A 57 0.75 2.07 7.71
N GLN A 58 -0.46 2.47 8.12
CA GLN A 58 -0.93 2.40 9.50
C GLN A 58 -0.97 0.95 10.03
N SER A 59 -1.37 -0.02 9.19
CA SER A 59 -1.36 -1.43 9.57
C SER A 59 0.05 -1.97 9.84
N GLN A 60 1.08 -1.52 9.11
CA GLN A 60 2.47 -1.92 9.39
C GLN A 60 2.97 -1.36 10.73
N ILE A 61 2.65 -0.10 11.06
CA ILE A 61 2.99 0.48 12.36
C ILE A 61 2.27 -0.26 13.49
N GLN A 62 0.99 -0.60 13.31
CA GLN A 62 0.23 -1.36 14.29
C GLN A 62 0.77 -2.79 14.47
N ILE A 63 1.17 -3.46 13.40
CA ILE A 63 1.82 -4.79 13.46
C ILE A 63 3.16 -4.70 14.20
N GLN A 64 3.99 -3.71 13.89
CA GLN A 64 5.26 -3.51 14.59
C GLN A 64 5.06 -3.22 16.08
N ARG A 65 4.07 -2.38 16.44
CA ARG A 65 3.69 -2.14 17.84
C ARG A 65 3.27 -3.42 18.54
N LYS A 66 2.43 -4.23 17.91
CA LYS A 66 1.98 -5.50 18.47
C LYS A 66 3.14 -6.48 18.68
N ILE A 67 4.06 -6.58 17.73
CA ILE A 67 5.29 -7.39 17.87
C ILE A 67 6.17 -6.86 19.01
N MET A 68 6.32 -5.54 19.16
CA MET A 68 7.06 -4.92 20.26
C MET A 68 6.42 -5.19 21.61
N GLU A 69 5.09 -5.07 21.71
CA GLU A 69 4.31 -5.38 22.91
C GLU A 69 4.42 -6.85 23.28
N GLU A 70 4.25 -7.76 22.32
CA GLU A 70 4.44 -9.20 22.51
C GLU A 70 5.86 -9.52 22.97
N ALA A 71 6.88 -8.96 22.32
CA ALA A 71 8.27 -9.13 22.74
C ALA A 71 8.52 -8.59 24.17
N TYR A 72 7.96 -7.43 24.51
CA TYR A 72 8.05 -6.87 25.86
C TYR A 72 7.37 -7.76 26.90
N TYR A 73 6.19 -8.31 26.59
CA TYR A 73 5.48 -9.24 27.48
C TYR A 73 6.16 -10.62 27.58
N HIS A 74 6.84 -11.06 26.53
CA HIS A 74 7.60 -12.32 26.48
C HIS A 74 9.01 -12.19 27.06
N VAL A 75 9.54 -10.98 27.24
CA VAL A 75 10.69 -10.70 28.13
C VAL A 75 10.21 -10.71 29.58
N ASP A 76 9.77 -11.91 29.97
CA ASP A 76 9.98 -12.52 31.27
C ASP A 76 9.37 -11.76 32.49
N LYS A 77 8.04 -11.67 32.52
CA LYS A 77 7.26 -11.34 33.73
C LYS A 77 7.66 -12.20 34.94
N ASP A 78 8.13 -13.42 34.73
CA ASP A 78 8.56 -14.32 35.80
C ASP A 78 9.96 -13.99 36.34
N LYS A 79 10.87 -13.41 35.53
CA LYS A 79 12.10 -12.77 36.05
C LYS A 79 11.82 -11.52 36.86
N LEU A 80 10.86 -10.69 36.45
CA LEU A 80 10.50 -9.47 37.19
C LEU A 80 9.87 -9.78 38.55
N LYS A 81 9.09 -10.86 38.65
CA LYS A 81 8.53 -11.34 39.93
C LYS A 81 9.55 -11.93 40.90
N LYS A 82 10.75 -12.29 40.43
CA LYS A 82 11.86 -12.79 41.29
C LYS A 82 12.70 -11.68 41.92
N LEU A 83 12.45 -10.41 41.57
CA LEU A 83 13.15 -9.24 42.11
C LEU A 83 12.38 -8.52 43.23
N ASN A 84 11.25 -9.09 43.70
CA ASN A 84 10.54 -8.66 44.90
C ASN A 84 10.60 -9.74 45.97
#